data_AF-A0A133NIU3-F1
#
_entry.id   AF-A0A133NIU3-F1
#
_cell.length_a   1.000
_cell.length_b   1.000
_cell.length_c   1.000
_cell.angle_alpha   90.00
_cell.angle_beta   90.00
_cell.angle_gamma   90.00
#
_symmetry.space_group_name_H-M   'P 1'
#
loop_
_entity.id
_entity.type
_entity.pdbx_description
1 polymer ?
#
loop_
_entity_poly.entity_id
_entity_poly.type
_entity_poly.pdbx_seq_one_letter_code
_entity_poly.pdbx_strand_id
1 'polypeptide(L)'
;MKKIASFQVNHKKLNRGIYVSRFDEIKGNYITTFDVRMKLPNREPVINIAELHTIEHLGATFLRNHPTKKDDIIYFGPMGCRTGFYLILKGKLESKDIVELMKEMFNFISKFEGDIPGASAVECGNYLDQNLPMARYEAKKYLEETLNNIKEENLIYPE
;
A
#
# COMPACT_ATOMS: atom_id res chain seq x y z
N MET A 1 -21.47 -2.19 -18.86
CA MET A 1 -20.78 -1.27 -17.92
C MET A 1 -19.33 -1.13 -18.34
N LYS A 2 -18.72 0.04 -18.20
CA LYS A 2 -17.28 0.22 -18.48
C LYS A 2 -16.47 -0.41 -17.33
N LYS A 3 -15.41 -1.16 -17.67
CA LYS A 3 -14.48 -1.70 -16.68
C LYS A 3 -13.68 -0.55 -16.05
N ILE A 4 -13.47 -0.59 -14.74
CA ILE A 4 -12.54 0.30 -14.05
C ILE A 4 -11.09 -0.13 -14.31
N ALA A 5 -10.12 0.75 -14.08
CA ALA A 5 -8.71 0.53 -14.43
C ALA A 5 -8.16 -0.80 -13.87
N SER A 6 -8.44 -1.13 -12.61
CA SER A 6 -7.99 -2.40 -12.01
C SER A 6 -8.54 -3.64 -12.74
N PHE A 7 -9.71 -3.57 -13.37
CA PHE A 7 -10.31 -4.72 -14.08
C PHE A 7 -9.76 -4.91 -15.50
N GLN A 8 -8.86 -4.03 -15.93
CA GLN A 8 -8.16 -4.14 -17.21
C GLN A 8 -6.78 -4.81 -17.08
N VAL A 9 -6.28 -4.99 -15.85
CA VAL A 9 -4.98 -5.61 -15.56
C VAL A 9 -5.07 -7.13 -15.57
N ASN A 10 -4.11 -7.80 -16.20
CA ASN A 10 -4.00 -9.25 -16.18
C ASN A 10 -3.44 -9.78 -14.84
N HIS A 11 -4.35 -10.05 -13.89
CA HIS A 11 -3.98 -10.53 -12.55
C HIS A 11 -3.31 -11.91 -12.54
N LYS A 12 -3.38 -12.69 -13.63
CA LYS A 12 -2.62 -13.95 -13.74
C LYS A 12 -1.12 -13.71 -13.86
N LYS A 13 -0.73 -12.57 -14.44
CA LYS A 13 0.67 -12.17 -14.67
C LYS A 13 1.18 -11.14 -13.66
N LEU A 14 0.28 -10.47 -12.94
CA LEU A 14 0.64 -9.40 -12.00
C LEU A 14 1.55 -9.94 -10.88
N ASN A 15 2.70 -9.30 -10.75
CA ASN A 15 3.67 -9.59 -9.69
C ASN A 15 3.49 -8.61 -8.51
N ARG A 16 4.23 -8.85 -7.43
CA ARG A 16 4.35 -7.86 -6.36
C ARG A 16 5.06 -6.62 -6.90
N GLY A 17 4.66 -5.44 -6.47
CA GLY A 17 5.19 -4.20 -7.02
C GLY A 17 4.38 -2.97 -6.63
N ILE A 18 4.68 -1.86 -7.29
CA ILE A 18 4.03 -0.57 -7.13
C ILE A 18 3.62 -0.12 -8.52
N TYR A 19 2.32 0.03 -8.77
CA TYR A 19 1.82 0.35 -10.10
C TYR A 19 0.96 1.60 -10.07
N VAL A 20 1.06 2.45 -11.09
CA VAL A 20 0.05 3.50 -11.27
C VAL A 20 -1.25 2.85 -11.71
N SER A 21 -2.24 2.86 -10.83
CA SER A 21 -3.57 2.30 -11.09
C SER A 21 -4.44 3.24 -11.92
N ARG A 22 -4.41 4.53 -11.61
CA ARG A 22 -5.13 5.56 -12.36
C ARG A 22 -4.52 6.94 -12.13
N PHE A 23 -4.76 7.82 -13.09
CA PHE A 23 -4.57 9.26 -12.99
C PHE A 23 -5.93 9.94 -13.10
N ASP A 24 -6.22 10.82 -12.16
CA ASP A 24 -7.41 11.67 -12.19
C ASP A 24 -6.98 13.13 -12.33
N GLU A 25 -7.57 13.87 -13.26
CA GLU A 25 -7.40 15.32 -13.36
C GLU A 25 -8.66 16.02 -12.87
N ILE A 26 -8.51 16.89 -11.87
CA ILE A 26 -9.59 17.62 -11.24
C ILE A 26 -9.25 19.11 -11.29
N LYS A 27 -9.95 19.86 -12.14
CA LYS A 27 -9.78 21.32 -12.29
C LYS A 27 -8.29 21.72 -12.49
N GLY A 28 -7.59 21.02 -13.37
CA GLY A 28 -6.17 21.26 -13.66
C GLY A 28 -5.18 20.76 -12.59
N ASN A 29 -5.65 20.07 -11.54
CA ASN A 29 -4.81 19.39 -10.56
C ASN A 29 -4.82 17.89 -10.80
N TYR A 30 -3.71 17.22 -10.52
CA TYR A 30 -3.58 15.78 -10.70
C TYR A 30 -3.64 15.03 -9.38
N ILE A 31 -4.26 13.85 -9.41
CA ILE A 31 -4.24 12.85 -8.36
C ILE A 31 -3.76 11.54 -8.99
N THR A 32 -2.79 10.90 -8.34
CA THR A 32 -2.28 9.59 -8.76
C THR A 32 -2.70 8.55 -7.73
N THR A 33 -3.35 7.48 -8.19
CA THR A 33 -3.65 6.30 -7.35
C THR A 33 -2.66 5.19 -7.67
N PHE A 34 -1.98 4.70 -6.65
CA PHE A 34 -1.01 3.62 -6.72
C PHE A 34 -1.59 2.32 -6.17
N ASP A 35 -1.40 1.24 -6.89
CA ASP A 35 -1.59 -0.15 -6.46
C ASP A 35 -0.29 -0.64 -5.83
N VAL A 36 -0.26 -0.71 -4.51
CA VAL A 36 0.84 -1.28 -3.73
C VAL A 36 0.56 -2.76 -3.55
N ARG A 37 1.06 -3.56 -4.50
CA ARG A 37 0.77 -4.99 -4.62
C ARG A 37 1.75 -5.79 -3.78
N MET A 38 1.29 -6.25 -2.62
CA MET A 38 2.09 -7.05 -1.68
C MET A 38 2.04 -8.55 -1.96
N LYS A 39 0.95 -9.03 -2.58
CA LYS A 39 0.77 -10.45 -2.90
C LYS A 39 0.57 -10.71 -4.39
N LEU A 40 1.10 -11.81 -4.89
CA LEU A 40 0.82 -12.39 -6.20
C LEU A 40 -0.66 -12.82 -6.26
N PRO A 41 -1.51 -12.15 -7.06
CA PRO A 41 -2.94 -12.45 -7.07
C PRO A 41 -3.22 -13.92 -7.42
N ASN A 42 -3.94 -14.62 -6.53
CA ASN A 42 -4.32 -16.04 -6.68
C ASN A 42 -3.15 -17.04 -6.81
N ARG A 43 -1.92 -16.60 -6.53
CA ARG A 43 -0.71 -17.45 -6.61
C ARG A 43 0.03 -17.55 -5.28
N GLU A 44 -0.42 -16.82 -4.26
CA GLU A 44 0.05 -16.96 -2.89
C GLU A 44 -1.07 -16.64 -1.88
N PRO A 45 -0.92 -17.04 -0.60
CA PRO A 45 -1.86 -16.68 0.44
C PRO A 45 -2.05 -15.17 0.57
N VAL A 46 -3.29 -14.76 0.73
CA VAL A 46 -3.66 -13.38 1.01
C VAL A 46 -3.13 -12.94 2.38
N ILE A 47 -3.12 -11.63 2.58
CA ILE A 47 -3.03 -11.00 3.90
C ILE A 47 -4.40 -11.28 4.57
N ASN A 48 -4.43 -11.75 5.81
CA ASN A 48 -5.61 -11.81 6.66
C ASN A 48 -6.14 -10.39 6.95
N ILE A 49 -7.06 -10.25 7.90
CA ILE A 49 -7.67 -8.94 8.19
C ILE A 49 -6.87 -8.21 9.26
N ALA A 50 -6.52 -8.89 10.35
CA ALA A 50 -5.88 -8.27 11.51
C ALA A 50 -4.55 -7.57 11.20
N GLU A 51 -3.69 -8.16 10.37
CA GLU A 51 -2.41 -7.57 9.97
C GLU A 51 -2.55 -6.52 8.86
N LEU A 52 -3.51 -6.67 7.94
CA LEU A 52 -3.85 -5.69 6.93
C LEU A 52 -4.35 -4.40 7.59
N HIS A 53 -5.17 -4.56 8.62
CA HIS A 53 -5.67 -3.49 9.48
C HIS A 53 -4.56 -2.84 10.32
N THR A 54 -3.65 -3.63 10.88
CA THR A 54 -2.46 -3.06 11.55
C THR A 54 -1.56 -2.29 10.58
N ILE A 55 -1.32 -2.81 9.36
CA ILE A 55 -0.55 -2.12 8.32
C ILE A 55 -1.26 -0.83 7.90
N GLU A 56 -2.59 -0.81 7.80
CA GLU A 56 -3.37 0.40 7.53
C GLU A 56 -3.10 1.48 8.59
N HIS A 57 -3.23 1.13 9.88
CA HIS A 57 -2.98 2.07 10.98
C HIS A 57 -1.56 2.63 10.96
N LEU A 58 -0.56 1.76 10.87
CA LEU A 58 0.85 2.15 10.90
C LEU A 58 1.26 2.91 9.64
N GLY A 59 0.82 2.45 8.47
CA GLY A 59 1.09 3.09 7.19
C GLY A 59 0.46 4.48 7.11
N ALA A 60 -0.80 4.62 7.49
CA ALA A 60 -1.46 5.92 7.55
C ALA A 60 -0.78 6.88 8.53
N THR A 61 -0.37 6.38 9.70
CA THR A 61 0.37 7.16 10.70
C THR A 61 1.71 7.64 10.15
N PHE A 62 2.49 6.73 9.56
CA PHE A 62 3.79 7.06 8.96
C PHE A 62 3.64 8.11 7.84
N LEU A 63 2.75 7.85 6.88
CA LEU A 63 2.58 8.70 5.70
C LEU A 63 2.13 10.12 6.08
N ARG A 64 1.17 10.25 7.00
CA ARG A 64 0.65 11.57 7.44
C ARG A 64 1.60 12.32 8.38
N ASN A 65 2.64 11.68 8.87
CA ASN A 65 3.70 12.33 9.66
C ASN A 65 5.03 12.44 8.89
N HIS A 66 5.05 12.03 7.61
CA HIS A 66 6.28 12.07 6.81
C HIS A 66 6.77 13.53 6.64
N PRO A 67 8.06 13.82 6.88
CA PRO A 67 8.57 15.19 6.96
C PRO A 67 8.35 16.02 5.69
N THR A 68 8.33 15.37 4.53
CA THR A 68 8.26 16.05 3.21
C THR A 68 7.08 15.60 2.35
N LYS A 69 6.28 14.62 2.78
CA LYS A 69 5.23 14.01 1.94
C LYS A 69 3.83 14.10 2.54
N LYS A 70 3.71 14.44 3.83
CA LYS A 70 2.43 14.47 4.55
C LYS A 70 1.33 15.27 3.85
N ASP A 71 1.68 16.39 3.22
CA ASP A 71 0.71 17.31 2.58
C ASP A 71 0.24 16.80 1.20
N ASP A 72 0.90 15.77 0.67
CA ASP A 72 0.52 15.11 -0.59
C ASP A 72 -0.35 13.86 -0.37
N ILE A 73 -0.44 13.35 0.87
CA ILE A 73 -1.17 12.11 1.19
C ILE A 73 -2.68 12.36 1.21
N ILE A 74 -3.41 11.73 0.28
CA ILE A 74 -4.88 11.78 0.27
C ILE A 74 -5.46 10.57 1.01
N TYR A 75 -4.99 9.37 0.69
CA TYR A 75 -5.55 8.12 1.22
C TYR A 75 -4.52 7.00 1.20
N PHE A 76 -4.53 6.16 2.23
CA PHE A 76 -3.86 4.86 2.25
C PHE A 76 -4.85 3.87 2.86
N GLY A 77 -5.11 2.75 2.19
CA GLY A 77 -6.00 1.75 2.74
C GLY A 77 -6.07 0.46 1.94
N PRO A 78 -6.64 -0.59 2.55
CA PRO A 78 -6.54 -1.95 2.04
C PRO A 78 -7.39 -2.21 0.80
N MET A 79 -6.94 -3.12 -0.04
CA MET A 79 -7.78 -3.69 -1.10
C MET A 79 -8.65 -4.81 -0.52
N GLY A 80 -9.93 -4.87 -0.93
CA GLY A 80 -10.86 -5.91 -0.47
C GLY A 80 -10.45 -7.35 -0.84
N CYS A 81 -9.61 -7.54 -1.87
CA CYS A 81 -9.02 -8.84 -2.20
C CYS A 81 -7.85 -9.25 -1.29
N ARG A 82 -7.42 -8.36 -0.38
CA ARG A 82 -6.38 -8.57 0.64
C ARG A 82 -5.01 -8.97 0.08
N THR A 83 -4.66 -8.41 -1.08
CA THR A 83 -3.37 -8.64 -1.74
C THR A 83 -2.49 -7.40 -1.80
N GLY A 84 -2.92 -6.29 -1.21
CA GLY A 84 -2.22 -5.01 -1.28
C GLY A 84 -3.07 -3.85 -0.78
N PHE A 85 -2.57 -2.65 -1.05
CA PHE A 85 -3.15 -1.37 -0.62
C PHE A 85 -3.28 -0.41 -1.79
N TYR A 86 -4.21 0.53 -1.69
CA TYR A 86 -4.19 1.73 -2.53
C TYR A 86 -3.57 2.89 -1.75
N LEU A 87 -2.64 3.59 -2.40
CA LEU A 87 -2.11 4.87 -1.96
C LEU A 87 -2.54 5.94 -2.97
N ILE A 88 -3.14 7.03 -2.49
CA ILE A 88 -3.57 8.15 -3.32
C ILE A 88 -2.75 9.38 -2.92
N LEU A 89 -2.08 9.98 -3.91
CA LEU A 89 -1.22 11.14 -3.73
C LEU A 89 -1.66 12.30 -4.64
N LYS A 90 -1.48 13.51 -4.16
CA LYS A 90 -1.51 14.70 -5.01
C LYS A 90 -0.34 14.70 -5.98
N GLY A 91 -0.59 15.14 -7.21
CA GLY A 91 0.41 15.26 -8.28
C GLY A 91 0.25 14.22 -9.38
N LYS A 92 0.99 14.45 -10.45
CA LYS A 92 1.11 13.53 -11.59
C LYS A 92 2.42 12.76 -11.43
N LEU A 93 2.33 11.61 -10.78
CA LEU A 93 3.49 10.84 -10.30
C LEU A 93 3.61 9.50 -11.04
N GLU A 94 4.82 9.00 -11.16
CA GLU A 94 5.13 7.66 -11.67
C GLU A 94 5.43 6.70 -10.52
N SER A 95 5.32 5.39 -10.75
CA SER A 95 5.59 4.35 -9.73
C SER A 95 6.97 4.53 -9.08
N LYS A 96 7.98 4.91 -9.87
CA LYS A 96 9.35 5.13 -9.41
C LYS A 96 9.47 6.27 -8.40
N ASP A 97 8.59 7.27 -8.46
CA ASP A 97 8.66 8.48 -7.62
C ASP A 97 8.33 8.18 -6.15
N ILE A 98 7.68 7.04 -5.88
CA ILE A 98 7.22 6.66 -4.54
C ILE A 98 7.94 5.42 -3.98
N VAL A 99 8.91 4.86 -4.71
CA VAL A 99 9.63 3.65 -4.29
C VAL A 99 10.33 3.85 -2.94
N GLU A 100 11.05 4.95 -2.78
CA GLU A 100 11.75 5.24 -1.52
C GLU A 100 10.76 5.50 -0.37
N LEU A 101 9.67 6.23 -0.62
CA LEU A 101 8.60 6.42 0.37
C LEU A 101 8.01 5.09 0.85
N MET A 102 7.80 4.13 -0.07
CA MET A 102 7.32 2.80 0.27
C MET A 102 8.36 1.99 1.05
N LYS A 103 9.64 2.04 0.65
CA LYS A 103 10.72 1.39 1.41
C LYS A 103 10.79 1.90 2.84
N GLU A 104 10.73 3.22 3.03
CA GLU A 104 10.75 3.83 4.35
C GLU A 104 9.54 3.40 5.20
N MET A 105 8.33 3.45 4.62
CA MET A 105 7.11 3.05 5.30
C MET A 105 7.14 1.57 5.72
N PHE A 106 7.48 0.66 4.80
CA PHE A 106 7.51 -0.76 5.12
C PHE A 106 8.68 -1.11 6.04
N ASN A 107 9.81 -0.40 5.99
CA ASN A 107 10.88 -0.52 6.97
C ASN A 107 10.40 -0.06 8.36
N PHE A 108 9.69 1.07 8.47
CA PHE A 108 9.07 1.52 9.71
C PHE A 108 8.12 0.46 10.27
N ILE A 109 7.18 -0.06 9.46
CA ILE A 109 6.22 -1.08 9.91
C ILE A 109 6.95 -2.35 10.36
N SER A 110 7.94 -2.84 9.61
CA SER A 110 8.67 -4.08 9.94
C SER A 110 9.40 -4.02 11.28
N LYS A 111 9.82 -2.81 11.69
CA LYS A 111 10.56 -2.53 12.91
C LYS A 111 9.70 -1.93 14.02
N PHE A 112 8.39 -1.74 13.78
CA PHE A 112 7.53 -1.08 14.73
C PHE A 112 7.40 -1.89 16.02
N GLU A 113 7.49 -1.18 17.14
CA GLU A 113 7.34 -1.71 18.48
C GLU A 113 6.52 -0.72 19.32
N GLY A 114 5.81 -1.24 20.31
CA GLY A 114 4.89 -0.45 21.13
C GLY A 114 3.44 -0.54 20.65
N ASP A 115 2.64 0.42 21.12
CA ASP A 115 1.20 0.42 20.90
C ASP A 115 0.85 0.89 19.48
N ILE A 116 -0.07 0.18 18.84
CA ILE A 116 -0.55 0.52 17.49
C ILE A 116 -1.35 1.83 17.58
N PRO A 117 -0.95 2.91 16.88
CA PRO A 117 -1.67 4.18 16.93
C PRO A 117 -3.13 4.02 16.49
N GLY A 118 -4.05 4.61 17.24
CA GLY A 118 -5.49 4.51 16.97
C GLY A 118 -6.11 3.14 17.23
N ALA A 119 -5.39 2.15 17.76
CA ALA A 119 -5.93 0.84 18.11
C ALA A 119 -6.59 0.83 19.50
N SER A 120 -7.50 1.77 19.75
CA SER A 120 -8.30 1.85 20.97
C SER A 120 -9.78 1.75 20.66
N ALA A 121 -10.60 1.44 21.68
CA ALA A 121 -12.05 1.35 21.53
C ALA A 121 -12.73 2.67 21.11
N VAL A 122 -12.05 3.81 21.32
CA VAL A 122 -12.55 5.14 20.93
C VAL A 122 -12.15 5.50 19.50
N GLU A 123 -11.00 5.02 19.03
CA GLU A 123 -10.38 5.47 17.79
C GLU A 123 -10.53 4.48 16.63
N CYS A 124 -10.87 3.22 16.91
CA CYS A 124 -11.00 2.17 15.89
C CYS A 124 -12.33 1.43 15.99
N GLY A 125 -13.01 1.28 14.85
CA GLY A 125 -14.28 0.55 14.75
C GLY A 125 -14.17 -0.95 15.04
N ASN A 126 -12.96 -1.52 15.05
CA ASN A 126 -12.70 -2.93 15.38
C ASN A 126 -11.31 -3.13 16.01
N TYR A 127 -11.01 -2.44 17.12
CA TYR A 127 -9.68 -2.41 17.73
C TYR A 127 -9.13 -3.77 18.18
N LEU A 128 -9.99 -4.78 18.37
CA LEU A 128 -9.60 -6.16 18.74
C LEU A 128 -8.96 -6.94 17.58
N ASP A 129 -9.18 -6.50 16.34
CA ASP A 129 -8.70 -7.18 15.13
C ASP A 129 -7.38 -6.56 14.65
N GLN A 130 -6.35 -6.70 15.49
CA GLN A 130 -5.01 -6.17 15.24
C GLN A 130 -3.97 -7.29 15.44
N ASN A 131 -2.95 -7.33 14.59
CA ASN A 131 -1.87 -8.32 14.70
C ASN A 131 -0.52 -7.71 14.29
N LEU A 132 0.13 -7.05 15.25
CA LEU A 132 1.44 -6.42 15.03
C LEU A 132 2.53 -7.42 14.60
N PRO A 133 2.70 -8.61 15.22
CA PRO A 133 3.72 -9.56 14.79
C PRO A 133 3.58 -9.95 13.31
N MET A 134 2.36 -10.22 12.85
CA MET A 134 2.13 -10.58 11.45
C MET A 134 2.23 -9.38 10.51
N ALA A 135 1.83 -8.19 10.95
CA ALA A 135 2.02 -6.96 10.17
C ALA A 135 3.51 -6.67 9.92
N ARG A 136 4.35 -6.84 10.95
CA ARG A 136 5.81 -6.75 10.85
C ARG A 136 6.36 -7.79 9.87
N TYR A 137 5.90 -9.03 9.96
CA TYR A 137 6.31 -10.11 9.06
C TYR A 137 5.98 -9.80 7.60
N GLU A 138 4.72 -9.42 7.30
CA GLU A 138 4.28 -9.11 5.93
C GLU A 138 5.00 -7.88 5.36
N ALA A 139 5.19 -6.85 6.18
CA ALA A 139 5.95 -5.66 5.80
C ALA A 139 7.42 -5.98 5.49
N LYS A 140 8.08 -6.76 6.36
CA LYS A 140 9.46 -7.20 6.17
C LYS A 140 9.62 -8.02 4.90
N LYS A 141 8.72 -8.98 4.68
CA LYS A 141 8.73 -9.84 3.49
C LYS A 141 8.61 -9.02 2.20
N TYR A 142 7.66 -8.09 2.14
CA TYR A 142 7.49 -7.24 0.96
C TYR A 142 8.68 -6.30 0.74
N LEU A 143 9.25 -5.75 1.81
CA LEU A 143 10.45 -4.92 1.76
C LEU A 143 11.65 -5.70 1.19
N GLU A 144 11.95 -6.87 1.74
CA GLU A 144 13.13 -7.66 1.40
C GLU A 144 12.98 -8.37 0.05
N GLU A 145 11.85 -9.01 -0.21
CA GLU A 145 11.64 -9.81 -1.42
C GLU A 145 11.18 -8.99 -2.63
N THR A 146 10.79 -7.72 -2.46
CA THR A 146 10.28 -6.89 -3.56
C THR A 146 10.88 -5.50 -3.58
N LEU A 147 10.66 -4.66 -2.57
CA LEU A 147 11.04 -3.24 -2.66
C LEU A 147 12.56 -3.01 -2.75
N ASN A 148 13.35 -3.79 -2.01
CA ASN A 148 14.82 -3.70 -2.05
C ASN A 148 15.42 -4.24 -3.35
N ASN A 149 14.66 -5.04 -4.09
CA ASN A 149 15.07 -5.70 -5.33
C ASN A 149 14.20 -5.28 -6.52
N ILE A 150 13.59 -4.09 -6.43
CA ILE A 150 12.55 -3.66 -7.36
C ILE A 150 13.12 -3.47 -8.77
N LYS A 151 12.40 -3.99 -9.76
CA LYS A 151 12.74 -3.90 -11.19
C LYS A 151 11.61 -3.20 -11.94
N GLU A 152 11.86 -2.89 -13.20
CA GLU A 152 10.87 -2.26 -14.08
C GLU A 152 9.56 -3.06 -14.19
N GLU A 153 9.63 -4.40 -14.21
CA GLU A 153 8.46 -5.30 -14.18
C GLU A 153 7.59 -5.18 -12.91
N ASN A 154 8.14 -4.60 -11.83
CA ASN A 154 7.42 -4.33 -10.60
C ASN A 154 6.82 -2.92 -10.58
N LEU A 155 7.05 -2.11 -11.62
CA LEU A 155 6.63 -0.71 -11.72
C LEU A 155 5.58 -0.46 -12.81
N ILE A 156 5.49 -1.38 -13.78
CA ILE A 156 4.63 -1.29 -14.96
C ILE A 156 3.70 -2.50 -14.97
N TYR A 157 2.40 -2.29 -15.18
CA TYR A 157 1.44 -3.38 -15.27
C TYR A 157 1.78 -4.32 -16.44
N PRO A 158 1.64 -5.65 -16.26
CA PRO A 158 1.88 -6.59 -17.35
C PRO A 158 0.78 -6.47 -18.41
N GLU A 159 1.20 -6.62 -19.67
CA GLU A 159 0.32 -6.76 -20.84
C GLU A 159 -0.49 -8.08 -20.81
#